data_AF-A0A0A9GJS1-F1
#
_entry.id   AF-A0A0A9GJS1-F1
#
_cell.length_a   1.000
_cell.length_b   1.000
_cell.length_c   1.000
_cell.angle_alpha   90.00
_cell.angle_beta   90.00
_cell.angle_gamma   90.00
#
_symmetry.space_group_name_H-M   'P 1'
#
loop_
_entity.id
_entity.type
_entity.pdbx_description
1 polymer ?
#
loop_
_entity_poly.entity_id
_entity_poly.type
_entity_poly.pdbx_seq_one_letter_code
_entity_poly.pdbx_strand_id
1 'polypeptide(L)'
;MDSDVLSSYVMKLAGGIEKITEVLRLNEELKSRDDAWQFHDRMQKFLKKADDEIIRVQAQESVALSLVKEITEYFHGDSAKEEAHPFRIFMVVRDFLSVLDQVCKEVGRINDRTIASSVRHFPVPVNPMMPQLFPRIHALRAGISDDESSATSMSSP
;
A
#
# COMPACT_ATOMS: atom_id res chain seq x y z
N MET A 1 8.12 7.48 -9.73
CA MET A 1 7.45 8.57 -10.46
C MET A 1 8.24 9.84 -10.19
N ASP A 2 8.33 10.75 -11.16
CA ASP A 2 9.06 12.01 -11.01
C ASP A 2 8.05 13.15 -10.79
N SER A 3 8.05 13.74 -9.60
CA SER A 3 7.08 14.78 -9.21
C SER A 3 7.42 16.13 -9.83
N ASP A 4 8.70 16.42 -10.04
CA ASP A 4 9.12 17.69 -10.66
C ASP A 4 8.64 17.72 -12.11
N VAL A 5 8.74 16.58 -12.80
CA VAL A 5 8.20 16.42 -14.14
C VAL A 5 6.68 16.63 -14.16
N LEU A 6 5.93 16.02 -13.23
CA LEU A 6 4.48 16.20 -13.13
C LEU A 6 4.12 17.68 -12.89
N SER A 7 4.74 18.32 -11.89
CA SER A 7 4.52 19.72 -11.57
C SER A 7 4.81 20.62 -12.78
N SER A 8 5.89 20.33 -13.51
CA SER A 8 6.23 21.06 -14.74
C SER A 8 5.15 20.96 -15.81
N TYR A 9 4.50 19.80 -15.96
CA TYR A 9 3.40 19.63 -16.92
C TYR A 9 2.15 20.39 -16.50
N VAL A 10 1.82 20.36 -15.19
CA VAL A 10 0.68 21.11 -14.65
C VAL A 10 0.89 22.62 -14.83
N MET A 11 2.09 23.13 -14.54
CA MET A 11 2.44 24.54 -14.77
C MET A 11 2.36 24.93 -16.25
N LYS A 12 2.86 24.08 -17.16
CA LYS A 12 2.78 24.31 -18.60
C LYS A 12 1.34 24.35 -19.10
N LEU A 13 0.48 23.46 -18.58
CA LEU A 13 -0.93 23.42 -18.92
C LEU A 13 -1.64 24.69 -18.44
N ALA A 14 -1.44 25.08 -17.17
CA ALA A 14 -1.98 26.30 -16.59
C ALA A 14 -1.58 27.56 -17.40
N GLY A 15 -0.28 27.72 -17.67
CA GLY A 15 0.20 28.85 -18.47
C GLY A 15 -0.25 28.80 -19.94
N GLY A 16 -0.50 27.61 -20.49
CA GLY A 16 -1.09 27.46 -21.83
C GLY A 16 -2.53 27.94 -21.88
N ILE A 17 -3.33 27.59 -20.86
CA ILE A 17 -4.72 28.04 -20.74
C ILE A 17 -4.81 29.55 -20.54
N GLU A 18 -3.95 30.13 -19.71
CA GLU A 18 -3.87 31.59 -19.53
C GLU A 18 -3.62 32.33 -20.85
N LYS A 19 -2.69 31.84 -21.67
CA LYS A 19 -2.41 32.41 -23.01
C LYS A 19 -3.62 32.32 -23.94
N ILE A 20 -4.35 31.21 -23.93
CA ILE A 20 -5.55 31.05 -24.76
C ILE A 20 -6.64 32.02 -24.29
N THR A 21 -6.82 32.19 -22.98
CA THR A 21 -7.74 33.17 -22.40
C THR A 21 -7.39 34.59 -22.84
N GLU A 22 -6.11 34.95 -22.85
CA GLU A 22 -5.65 36.26 -23.34
C GLU A 22 -5.96 36.46 -24.83
N VAL A 23 -5.69 35.46 -25.67
CA VAL A 23 -5.98 35.52 -27.11
C VAL A 23 -7.48 35.68 -27.38
N LEU A 24 -8.35 34.98 -26.64
CA LEU A 24 -9.80 35.13 -26.78
C LEU A 24 -10.27 36.53 -26.39
N ARG A 25 -9.75 37.08 -25.28
CA ARG A 25 -10.07 38.44 -24.82
C ARG A 25 -9.66 39.50 -25.84
N LEU A 26 -8.50 39.33 -26.49
CA LEU A 26 -8.02 40.26 -27.52
C LEU A 26 -8.83 40.17 -28.82
N ASN A 27 -9.39 39.00 -29.15
CA ASN A 27 -10.22 38.79 -30.35
C ASN A 27 -11.69 39.16 -30.16
N GLU A 28 -12.06 39.74 -29.02
CA GLU A 28 -13.43 40.08 -28.64
C GLU A 28 -14.08 41.13 -29.57
N GLU A 29 -13.28 41.92 -30.29
CA GLU A 29 -13.73 42.91 -31.29
C GLU A 29 -14.16 42.30 -32.64
N LEU A 30 -13.85 41.03 -32.92
CA LEU A 30 -14.18 40.33 -34.19
C LEU A 30 -15.52 39.58 -34.16
N LYS A 31 -16.34 39.79 -33.12
CA LYS A 31 -17.62 39.08 -32.86
C LYS A 31 -18.74 39.32 -33.89
N SER A 32 -18.51 40.12 -34.94
CA SER A 32 -19.52 40.45 -35.96
C SER A 32 -19.79 39.34 -36.98
N ARG A 33 -19.06 38.22 -36.92
CA ARG A 33 -19.24 37.06 -37.81
C ARG A 33 -19.76 35.85 -37.03
N ASP A 34 -20.80 35.21 -37.53
CA ASP A 34 -21.55 34.13 -36.84
C ASP A 34 -20.69 32.89 -36.52
N ASP A 35 -19.67 32.62 -37.34
CA ASP A 35 -18.66 31.58 -37.11
C ASP A 35 -17.64 31.97 -36.03
N ALA A 36 -17.29 33.26 -35.91
CA ALA A 36 -16.42 33.77 -34.86
C ALA A 36 -17.09 33.66 -33.47
N TRP A 37 -18.41 33.87 -33.42
CA TRP A 37 -19.20 33.68 -32.20
C TRP A 37 -19.24 32.22 -31.75
N GLN A 38 -19.45 31.28 -32.69
CA GLN A 38 -19.46 29.84 -32.37
C GLN A 38 -18.10 29.36 -31.86
N PHE A 39 -16.99 29.81 -32.46
CA PHE A 39 -15.65 29.50 -31.97
C PHE A 39 -15.44 30.03 -30.55
N HIS A 40 -15.82 31.28 -30.29
CA HIS A 40 -15.68 31.90 -28.97
C HIS A 40 -16.47 31.13 -27.89
N ASP A 41 -17.74 30.79 -28.13
CA ASP A 41 -18.56 30.02 -27.18
C ASP A 41 -17.94 28.64 -26.88
N ARG A 42 -17.47 27.92 -27.91
CA ARG A 42 -16.79 26.62 -27.75
C ARG A 42 -15.52 26.75 -26.92
N MET A 43 -14.72 27.76 -27.21
CA MET A 43 -13.46 28.01 -26.50
C MET A 43 -13.69 28.45 -25.06
N GLN A 44 -14.71 29.26 -24.78
CA GLN A 44 -15.05 29.66 -23.42
C GLN A 44 -15.47 28.45 -22.56
N LYS A 45 -16.25 27.51 -23.13
CA LYS A 45 -16.61 26.24 -22.46
C LYS A 45 -15.38 25.35 -22.22
N PHE A 46 -14.48 25.29 -23.20
CA PHE A 46 -13.22 24.57 -23.06
C PHE A 46 -12.37 25.14 -21.93
N LEU A 47 -12.15 26.46 -21.89
CA LEU A 47 -11.35 27.13 -20.88
C LEU A 47 -11.90 26.90 -19.48
N LYS A 48 -13.22 27.09 -19.29
CA LYS A 48 -13.86 26.84 -17.99
C LYS A 48 -13.58 25.42 -17.49
N LYS A 49 -13.76 24.42 -18.36
CA LYS A 49 -13.51 23.03 -18.01
C LYS A 49 -12.02 22.77 -17.73
N ALA A 50 -11.13 23.36 -18.51
CA ALA A 50 -9.69 23.20 -18.35
C ALA A 50 -9.22 23.80 -17.02
N ASP A 51 -9.67 25.00 -16.67
CA ASP A 51 -9.36 25.66 -15.39
C ASP A 51 -9.82 24.81 -14.20
N ASP A 52 -11.07 24.33 -14.22
CA ASP A 52 -11.61 23.46 -13.16
C ASP A 52 -10.76 22.20 -12.98
N GLU A 53 -10.35 21.55 -14.07
CA GLU A 53 -9.52 20.34 -14.03
C GLU A 53 -8.08 20.61 -13.59
N ILE A 54 -7.47 21.73 -14.01
CA ILE A 54 -6.13 22.14 -13.57
C ILE A 54 -6.13 22.35 -12.06
N ILE A 55 -7.10 23.12 -11.53
CA ILE A 55 -7.24 23.39 -10.10
C ILE A 55 -7.37 22.07 -9.34
N ARG A 56 -8.20 21.15 -9.85
CA ARG A 56 -8.38 19.82 -9.25
C ARG A 56 -7.08 19.03 -9.20
N VAL A 57 -6.30 19.01 -10.28
CA VAL A 57 -5.01 18.31 -10.34
C VAL A 57 -3.99 18.94 -9.39
N GLN A 58 -3.88 20.27 -9.35
CA GLN A 58 -2.99 20.98 -8.41
C GLN A 58 -3.34 20.69 -6.95
N ALA A 59 -4.64 20.67 -6.62
CA ALA A 59 -5.09 20.33 -5.27
C ALA A 59 -4.73 18.88 -4.92
N GLN A 60 -4.94 17.94 -5.84
CA GLN A 60 -4.57 16.53 -5.63
C GLN A 60 -3.06 16.34 -5.46
N GLU A 61 -2.25 17.04 -6.26
CA GLU A 61 -0.79 17.03 -6.14
C GLU A 61 -0.35 17.55 -4.77
N SER A 62 -0.88 18.68 -4.33
CA SER A 62 -0.59 19.28 -3.02
C SER A 62 -0.95 18.35 -1.86
N VAL A 63 -2.15 17.75 -1.90
CA VAL A 63 -2.57 16.78 -0.89
C VAL A 63 -1.66 15.56 -0.87
N ALA A 64 -1.33 14.99 -2.04
CA ALA A 64 -0.45 13.84 -2.12
C ALA A 64 0.95 14.14 -1.56
N LEU A 65 1.54 15.28 -1.90
CA LEU A 65 2.84 15.71 -1.39
C LEU A 65 2.82 15.95 0.13
N SER A 66 1.73 16.53 0.65
CA SER A 66 1.55 16.73 2.08
C SER A 66 1.52 15.41 2.84
N LEU A 67 0.81 14.40 2.32
CA LEU A 67 0.77 13.07 2.94
C LEU A 67 2.14 12.38 2.92
N VAL A 68 2.88 12.53 1.82
CA VAL A 68 4.26 12.01 1.74
C VAL A 68 5.16 12.67 2.78
N LYS A 69 5.03 13.99 2.98
CA LYS A 69 5.76 14.73 4.01
C LYS A 69 5.42 14.24 5.42
N GLU A 70 4.12 14.11 5.73
CA GLU A 70 3.63 13.63 7.02
C GLU A 70 4.16 12.22 7.35
N ILE A 71 4.09 11.29 6.39
CA ILE A 71 4.61 9.93 6.56
C ILE A 71 6.13 9.97 6.75
N THR A 72 6.84 10.79 5.99
CA THR A 72 8.30 10.90 6.08
C THR A 72 8.73 11.45 7.44
N GLU A 73 8.05 12.48 7.93
CA GLU A 73 8.23 13.06 9.27
C GLU A 73 7.94 12.05 10.38
N TYR A 74 6.88 11.26 10.25
CA TYR A 74 6.56 10.21 11.22
C TYR A 74 7.71 9.19 11.39
N PHE A 75 8.33 8.75 10.29
CA PHE A 75 9.40 7.74 10.35
C PHE A 75 10.80 8.31 10.58
N HIS A 76 11.09 9.53 10.13
CA HIS A 76 12.44 10.12 10.14
C HIS A 76 12.60 11.32 11.08
N GLY A 77 11.51 11.83 11.65
CA GLY A 77 11.49 13.03 12.49
C GLY A 77 11.65 14.30 11.66
N ASP A 78 12.87 14.78 11.49
CA ASP A 78 13.13 16.02 10.76
C ASP A 78 13.02 15.83 9.24
N SER A 79 11.84 16.14 8.68
CA SER A 79 11.56 16.00 7.25
C SER A 79 12.45 16.87 6.35
N ALA A 80 13.07 17.93 6.88
CA ALA A 80 13.98 18.78 6.11
C ALA A 80 15.23 18.02 5.62
N LYS A 81 15.61 16.93 6.29
CA LYS A 81 16.77 16.10 5.89
C LYS A 81 16.48 15.19 4.70
N GLU A 82 15.22 14.79 4.51
CA GLU A 82 14.81 13.87 3.45
C GLU A 82 14.15 14.60 2.26
N GLU A 83 14.06 15.93 2.33
CA GLU A 83 13.42 16.80 1.33
C GLU A 83 14.04 16.68 -0.07
N ALA A 84 15.32 16.28 -0.16
CA ALA A 84 15.98 16.02 -1.45
C ALA A 84 15.39 14.81 -2.20
N HIS A 85 14.77 13.86 -1.49
CA HIS A 85 14.23 12.62 -2.05
C HIS A 85 12.90 12.22 -1.36
N PRO A 86 11.83 13.03 -1.50
CA PRO A 86 10.59 12.85 -0.72
C PRO A 86 9.91 11.50 -0.95
N PHE A 87 10.13 10.87 -2.12
CA PHE A 87 9.55 9.56 -2.44
C PHE A 87 10.39 8.36 -2.02
N ARG A 88 11.55 8.57 -1.37
CA ARG A 88 12.44 7.48 -0.95
C ARG A 88 11.76 6.52 0.02
N ILE A 89 10.84 7.01 0.84
CA ILE A 89 10.04 6.19 1.77
C ILE A 89 9.35 5.02 1.04
N PHE A 90 8.85 5.22 -0.18
CA PHE A 90 8.20 4.16 -0.96
C PHE A 90 9.19 3.07 -1.38
N MET A 91 10.43 3.42 -1.71
CA MET A 91 11.47 2.44 -2.04
C MET A 91 11.82 1.61 -0.81
N VAL A 92 12.02 2.28 0.33
CA VAL A 92 12.33 1.60 1.60
C VAL A 92 11.23 0.60 1.96
N VAL A 93 9.97 1.00 1.90
CA VAL A 93 8.83 0.12 2.20
C VAL A 93 8.77 -1.05 1.22
N ARG A 94 8.91 -0.80 -0.09
CA ARG A 94 8.93 -1.87 -1.11
C ARG A 94 10.02 -2.89 -0.84
N ASP A 95 11.24 -2.41 -0.58
CA ASP A 95 12.41 -3.28 -0.40
C ASP A 95 12.30 -4.08 0.91
N PHE A 96 11.83 -3.43 1.98
CA PHE A 96 11.56 -4.10 3.26
C PHE A 96 10.52 -5.22 3.10
N LEU A 97 9.38 -4.94 2.45
CA LEU A 97 8.35 -5.95 2.20
C LEU A 97 8.86 -7.10 1.33
N SER A 98 9.73 -6.83 0.37
CA SER A 98 10.34 -7.86 -0.49
C SER A 98 11.26 -8.78 0.32
N VAL A 99 12.05 -8.23 1.25
CA VAL A 99 12.89 -9.02 2.16
C VAL A 99 12.03 -9.83 3.12
N LEU A 100 11.00 -9.22 3.71
CA LEU A 100 10.06 -9.92 4.59
C LEU A 100 9.38 -11.10 3.89
N ASP A 101 8.89 -10.91 2.66
CA ASP A 101 8.29 -11.98 1.87
C ASP A 101 9.27 -13.15 1.67
N GLN A 102 10.54 -12.85 1.36
CA GLN A 102 11.56 -13.88 1.21
C GLN A 102 11.83 -14.63 2.51
N VAL A 103 11.91 -13.93 3.64
CA VAL A 103 12.11 -14.54 4.96
C VAL A 103 10.93 -15.44 5.33
N CYS A 104 9.69 -14.98 5.12
CA CYS A 104 8.49 -15.78 5.36
C CYS A 104 8.48 -17.07 4.55
N LYS A 105 8.87 -17.00 3.26
CA LYS A 105 9.00 -18.17 2.39
C LYS A 105 10.06 -19.16 2.89
N GLU A 106 11.23 -18.67 3.31
CA GLU A 106 12.29 -19.55 3.80
C GLU A 106 11.89 -20.25 5.11
N VAL A 107 11.27 -19.52 6.04
CA VAL A 107 10.75 -20.09 7.29
C VAL A 107 9.71 -21.18 7.02
N GLY A 108 8.78 -20.94 6.08
CA GLY A 108 7.81 -21.95 5.65
C GLY A 108 8.49 -23.22 5.10
N ARG A 109 9.50 -23.06 4.24
CA ARG A 109 10.26 -24.19 3.67
C ARG A 109 11.03 -24.98 4.72
N ILE A 110 11.62 -24.31 5.71
CA ILE A 110 12.31 -24.97 6.82
C ILE A 110 11.31 -25.78 7.66
N ASN A 111 10.15 -25.21 7.95
CA ASN A 111 9.08 -25.88 8.68
C ASN A 111 8.60 -27.14 7.92
N ASP A 112 8.34 -27.05 6.61
CA ASP A 112 7.92 -28.18 5.79
C ASP A 112 8.98 -29.30 5.75
N ARG A 113 10.27 -28.94 5.61
CA ARG A 113 11.38 -29.89 5.65
C ARG A 113 11.53 -30.56 7.02
N THR A 114 11.34 -29.80 8.10
CA THR A 114 11.44 -30.30 9.47
C THR A 114 10.31 -31.30 9.76
N ILE A 115 9.07 -30.97 9.41
CA ILE A 115 7.93 -31.90 9.54
C ILE A 115 8.14 -33.15 8.68
N ALA A 116 8.58 -33.00 7.43
CA ALA A 116 8.87 -34.14 6.55
C ALA A 116 9.98 -35.05 7.11
N SER A 117 10.99 -34.49 7.79
CA SER A 117 12.05 -35.27 8.46
C SER A 117 11.55 -35.97 9.74
N SER A 118 10.66 -35.33 10.50
CA SER A 118 10.05 -35.92 11.71
C SER A 118 9.13 -37.09 11.37
N VAL A 119 8.37 -37.02 10.27
CA VAL A 119 7.50 -38.12 9.83
C VAL A 119 8.31 -39.32 9.31
N ARG A 120 9.57 -39.11 8.91
CA ARG A 120 10.50 -40.18 8.48
C ARG A 120 11.37 -40.74 9.60
N HIS A 121 11.22 -40.31 10.86
CA HIS A 121 11.79 -41.03 11.98
C HIS A 121 11.03 -42.36 12.13
N PHE A 122 11.58 -43.40 11.50
CA PHE A 122 11.12 -44.78 11.59
C PHE A 122 10.88 -45.15 13.07
N PRO A 123 9.77 -45.84 13.41
CA PRO A 123 9.66 -46.44 14.73
C PRO A 123 10.86 -47.38 14.91
N VAL A 124 11.67 -47.12 15.93
CA VAL A 124 12.75 -48.00 16.35
C VAL A 124 12.13 -49.40 16.50
N PRO A 125 12.65 -50.45 15.82
CA PRO A 125 12.12 -51.79 16.01
C PRO A 125 12.39 -52.19 17.46
N VAL A 126 11.33 -52.29 18.26
CA VAL A 126 11.43 -52.92 19.57
C VAL A 126 11.75 -54.39 19.33
N ASN A 127 13.00 -54.76 19.63
CA ASN A 127 13.49 -56.13 19.53
C ASN A 127 12.61 -57.05 20.42
N PRO A 128 11.99 -58.12 19.89
CA PRO A 128 11.07 -58.97 20.68
C PRO A 128 11.73 -59.86 21.76
N MET A 129 13.05 -59.84 21.92
CA MET A 129 13.78 -60.83 22.73
C MET A 129 14.33 -60.37 24.09
N MET A 130 13.76 -59.36 24.74
CA MET A 130 14.13 -59.03 26.13
C MET A 130 13.17 -59.73 27.14
N PRO A 131 13.68 -60.60 28.04
CA PRO A 131 12.87 -61.19 29.10
C PRO A 131 12.33 -60.12 30.05
N GLN A 132 11.01 -60.06 30.21
CA GLN A 132 10.32 -59.16 31.14
C GLN A 132 10.58 -59.64 32.58
N LEU A 133 11.43 -58.94 33.31
CA LEU A 133 11.83 -59.29 34.68
C LEU A 133 11.16 -58.43 35.76
N PHE A 134 9.89 -58.02 35.63
CA PHE A 134 9.16 -57.44 36.78
C PHE A 134 7.65 -57.76 36.76
N PRO A 135 7.05 -58.23 37.87
CA PRO A 135 5.62 -58.50 37.96
C PRO A 135 4.76 -57.23 37.87
N ARG A 136 3.79 -57.29 36.97
CA ARG A 136 2.74 -56.29 36.69
C ARG A 136 1.83 -56.10 37.90
N ILE A 137 1.94 -54.97 38.61
CA ILE A 137 0.97 -54.56 39.62
C ILE A 137 -0.19 -53.85 38.90
N HIS A 138 -1.36 -54.49 38.92
CA HIS A 138 -2.62 -53.88 38.49
C HIS A 138 -3.15 -53.03 39.65
N ALA A 139 -3.08 -51.70 39.52
CA ALA A 139 -3.80 -50.78 40.39
C ALA A 139 -4.88 -50.06 39.57
N LEU A 140 -6.11 -50.25 40.01
CA LEU A 140 -7.33 -49.65 39.49
C LEU A 140 -7.35 -48.13 39.74
N ARG A 141 -7.97 -47.42 38.78
CA ARG A 141 -9.05 -46.41 38.98
C ARG A 141 -8.74 -44.96 38.59
N ALA A 142 -9.79 -44.39 37.94
CA ALA A 142 -10.14 -42.98 37.71
C ALA A 142 -9.27 -42.26 36.66
N GLY A 143 -9.78 -41.80 35.51
CA GLY A 143 -11.10 -41.25 35.21
C GLY A 143 -11.02 -39.73 35.31
N ILE A 144 -11.26 -39.04 34.18
CA ILE A 144 -11.66 -37.63 33.90
C ILE A 144 -11.20 -37.39 32.44
N SER A 145 -12.02 -37.62 31.42
CA SER A 145 -13.22 -36.88 30.96
C SER A 145 -12.87 -35.55 30.29
N ASP A 146 -13.03 -35.52 28.97
CA ASP A 146 -13.06 -34.36 28.10
C ASP A 146 -14.32 -33.50 28.34
N ASP A 147 -14.22 -32.17 28.15
CA ASP A 147 -15.15 -31.28 27.43
C ASP A 147 -14.62 -29.84 27.52
N GLU A 148 -14.39 -29.12 26.42
CA GLU A 148 -15.34 -28.42 25.55
C GLU A 148 -15.80 -27.05 26.11
N SER A 149 -15.49 -26.03 25.30
CA SER A 149 -16.31 -24.85 25.00
C SER A 149 -16.19 -23.52 25.75
N SER A 150 -15.96 -22.52 24.89
CA SER A 150 -16.82 -21.35 24.68
C SER A 150 -16.49 -20.00 25.34
N ALA A 151 -16.19 -19.07 24.42
CA ALA A 151 -16.90 -17.82 24.16
C ALA A 151 -16.55 -16.57 24.98
N THR A 152 -15.91 -15.65 24.24
CA THR A 152 -16.23 -14.22 24.11
C THR A 152 -17.36 -13.68 24.98
N SER A 153 -17.04 -12.64 25.75
CA SER A 153 -18.00 -11.60 26.12
C SER A 153 -17.29 -10.24 26.06
N MET A 154 -17.62 -9.46 25.03
CA MET A 154 -17.45 -8.02 25.06
C MET A 154 -18.61 -7.43 25.86
N SER A 155 -18.26 -6.67 26.89
CA SER A 155 -19.17 -5.74 27.55
C SER A 155 -18.38 -4.47 27.81
N SER A 156 -18.81 -3.36 27.21
CA SER A 156 -18.50 -2.02 27.71
C SER A 156 -19.74 -1.16 27.55
N PRO A 157 -20.03 -0.30 28.54
CA PRO A 157 -21.13 0.66 28.49
C PRO A 157 -20.89 1.80 27.48
#